data_AF-A0AAW5GJM9-F1
#
_entry.id   AF-A0AAW5GJM9-F1
#
_cell.length_a   1.000
_cell.length_b   1.000
_cell.length_c   1.000
_cell.angle_alpha   90.00
_cell.angle_beta   90.00
_cell.angle_gamma   90.00
#
_symmetry.space_group_name_H-M   'P 1'
#
loop_
_entity.id
_entity.type
_entity.pdbx_description
1 polymer ?
#
loop_
_entity_poly.entity_id
_entity_poly.type
_entity_poly.pdbx_seq_one_letter_code
_entity_poly.pdbx_strand_id
1 'polypeptide(L)'
;MSEFYQDGIITNFHNLTQRSTEELEYELQTFSGQNSMGLILPSLYSELEGPALSHIVDQLSQVSYLGEIVIGLDRADREQFLYARKFFSRLPHRHRILWNDGPRLKALSDELAEKSLAPEEPGKGRNVWFCVGYTLASRRSDCVALHDCDIVTYDRAMLARLLYPVANPHFNYDFCKGYYARVAEGKLNGRVGRLLVYPLLKSLQKVYGNSDYLDYMRSYRYPLSGEFAMRTTILNNLRIPGDWGLEIGVLSEIYRGTATRRICQVDIADRYDHKHQPMSEDDPNAGLQRMAADITKALYRKLAILGVNITTDSFRVLRATYYRTALDMIDAFEHDARMNGLSFDRHKEESAVELFSDVITFAGHAYSDVLGDKPFVPSWNRVQSAFPDILERLYAAVEADNQEM
;
A
#
# COMPACT_ATOMS: atom_id res chain seq x y z
N MET A 1 -4.43 11.31 -24.86
CA MET A 1 -3.62 12.49 -24.50
C MET A 1 -4.37 13.22 -23.40
N SER A 2 -3.80 13.14 -22.21
CA SER A 2 -4.45 13.24 -20.90
C SER A 2 -4.24 14.61 -20.24
N GLU A 3 -5.10 14.92 -19.29
CA GLU A 3 -4.98 16.01 -18.32
C GLU A 3 -3.56 16.10 -17.73
N PHE A 4 -2.85 17.21 -17.95
CA PHE A 4 -1.49 17.46 -17.42
C PHE A 4 -1.47 18.49 -16.28
N TYR A 5 -2.64 18.95 -15.84
CA TYR A 5 -2.79 19.97 -14.82
C TYR A 5 -2.19 19.53 -13.47
N GLN A 6 -1.67 20.52 -12.73
CA GLN A 6 -1.07 20.40 -11.40
C GLN A 6 -1.84 21.27 -10.40
N ASP A 7 -3.14 21.03 -10.26
CA ASP A 7 -4.05 21.80 -9.41
C ASP A 7 -4.31 21.15 -8.03
N GLY A 8 -3.77 19.96 -7.80
CA GLY A 8 -3.86 19.22 -6.55
C GLY A 8 -2.87 19.66 -5.47
N ILE A 9 -3.09 19.17 -4.24
CA ILE A 9 -2.22 19.41 -3.07
C ILE A 9 -0.84 18.75 -3.20
N ILE A 10 -0.77 17.65 -3.96
CA ILE A 10 0.45 16.88 -4.21
C ILE A 10 0.78 16.92 -5.71
N THR A 11 2.06 16.79 -6.05
CA THR A 11 2.51 16.82 -7.44
C THR A 11 2.16 15.52 -8.18
N ASN A 12 1.71 15.65 -9.43
CA ASN A 12 1.42 14.53 -10.33
C ASN A 12 2.54 14.36 -11.37
N PHE A 13 3.13 13.18 -11.47
CA PHE A 13 4.02 12.82 -12.56
C PHE A 13 3.26 11.95 -13.57
N HIS A 14 2.99 12.51 -14.74
CA HIS A 14 2.25 11.84 -15.82
C HIS A 14 3.19 11.14 -16.80
N ASN A 15 2.73 10.04 -17.41
CA ASN A 15 3.40 9.38 -18.53
C ASN A 15 3.06 10.08 -19.87
N LEU A 16 3.66 11.25 -20.13
CA LEU A 16 3.27 12.09 -21.28
C LEU A 16 3.86 11.67 -22.63
N THR A 17 5.12 11.24 -22.66
CA THR A 17 5.90 11.11 -23.90
C THR A 17 6.46 9.71 -24.14
N GLN A 18 5.89 8.67 -23.50
CA GLN A 18 6.35 7.27 -23.59
C GLN A 18 7.88 7.14 -23.54
N ARG A 19 8.51 7.86 -22.60
CA ARG A 19 9.94 7.77 -22.33
C ARG A 19 10.31 6.31 -22.07
N SER A 20 11.41 5.85 -22.67
CA SER A 20 11.82 4.45 -22.55
C SER A 20 12.22 4.10 -21.12
N THR A 21 12.03 2.84 -20.77
CA THR A 21 12.42 2.30 -19.46
C THR A 21 13.93 2.38 -19.28
N GLU A 22 14.69 2.04 -20.33
CA GLU A 22 16.15 2.03 -20.32
C GLU A 22 16.74 3.41 -19.97
N GLU A 23 16.13 4.49 -20.47
CA GLU A 23 16.58 5.85 -20.13
C GLU A 23 16.34 6.20 -18.66
N LEU A 24 15.16 5.83 -18.12
CA LEU A 24 14.86 6.03 -16.69
C LEU A 24 15.84 5.24 -15.83
N GLU A 25 16.11 3.98 -16.19
CA GLU A 25 17.01 3.11 -15.44
C GLU A 25 18.47 3.55 -15.52
N TYR A 26 18.91 4.09 -16.66
CA TYR A 26 20.25 4.68 -16.80
C TYR A 26 20.44 5.87 -15.83
N GLU A 27 19.43 6.73 -15.71
CA GLU A 27 19.45 7.83 -14.75
C GLU A 27 19.40 7.32 -13.30
N LEU A 28 18.54 6.35 -13.00
CA LEU A 28 18.48 5.71 -11.67
C LEU A 28 19.82 5.06 -11.30
N GLN A 29 20.48 4.40 -12.24
CA GLN A 29 21.81 3.84 -12.03
C GLN A 29 22.81 4.93 -11.65
N THR A 30 22.72 6.11 -12.27
CA THR A 30 23.56 7.26 -11.91
C THR A 30 23.19 7.81 -10.53
N PHE A 31 21.90 7.91 -10.22
CA PHE A 31 21.40 8.38 -8.92
C PHE A 31 21.77 7.46 -7.77
N SER A 32 21.91 6.15 -8.03
CA SER A 32 22.26 5.13 -7.03
C SER A 32 23.59 5.42 -6.31
N GLY A 33 24.50 6.17 -6.95
CA GLY A 33 25.75 6.62 -6.32
C GLY A 33 25.58 7.70 -5.24
N GLN A 34 24.43 8.37 -5.20
CA GLN A 34 24.09 9.39 -4.18
C GLN A 34 22.92 8.95 -3.28
N ASN A 35 21.88 8.34 -3.86
CA ASN A 35 20.73 7.80 -3.16
C ASN A 35 20.61 6.32 -3.50
N SER A 36 21.12 5.46 -2.63
CA SER A 36 20.99 4.01 -2.75
C SER A 36 19.51 3.59 -2.70
N MET A 37 19.12 2.61 -3.51
CA MET A 37 17.72 2.20 -3.67
C MET A 37 17.50 0.75 -3.25
N GLY A 38 16.42 0.53 -2.50
CA GLY A 38 15.95 -0.79 -2.11
C GLY A 38 14.51 -1.06 -2.55
N LEU A 39 14.12 -2.33 -2.48
CA LEU A 39 12.75 -2.79 -2.76
C LEU A 39 12.28 -3.71 -1.64
N ILE A 40 11.05 -3.49 -1.15
CA ILE A 40 10.34 -4.37 -0.22
C ILE A 40 9.27 -5.15 -1.01
N LEU A 41 9.28 -6.47 -0.82
CA LEU A 41 8.32 -7.41 -1.38
C LEU A 41 7.63 -8.20 -0.25
N PRO A 42 6.48 -7.74 0.27
CA PRO A 42 5.71 -8.48 1.24
C PRO A 42 4.93 -9.60 0.53
N SER A 43 5.21 -10.85 0.88
CA SER A 43 4.64 -12.02 0.20
C SER A 43 4.09 -13.08 1.16
N LEU A 44 3.08 -13.80 0.69
CA LEU A 44 2.66 -15.09 1.24
C LEU A 44 3.41 -16.21 0.52
N TYR A 45 3.68 -17.33 1.21
CA TYR A 45 4.25 -18.51 0.54
C TYR A 45 3.44 -18.96 -0.70
N SER A 46 2.11 -18.92 -0.61
CA SER A 46 1.21 -19.29 -1.72
C SER A 46 1.38 -18.45 -3.00
N GLU A 47 2.03 -17.29 -2.93
CA GLU A 47 2.32 -16.45 -4.10
C GLU A 47 3.53 -16.97 -4.89
N LEU A 48 4.46 -17.66 -4.23
CA LEU A 48 5.62 -18.29 -4.90
C LEU A 48 5.20 -19.42 -5.84
N GLU A 49 4.05 -20.03 -5.59
CA GLU A 49 3.44 -21.05 -6.44
C GLU A 49 2.71 -20.44 -7.65
N GLY A 50 2.51 -19.12 -7.66
CA GLY A 50 1.80 -18.39 -8.70
C GLY A 50 2.71 -17.85 -9.82
N PRO A 51 2.18 -17.67 -11.04
CA PRO A 51 2.96 -17.16 -12.17
C PRO A 51 3.33 -15.67 -12.01
N ALA A 52 2.54 -14.89 -11.26
CA ALA A 52 2.76 -13.45 -11.05
C ALA A 52 4.12 -13.17 -10.39
N LEU A 53 4.39 -13.77 -9.22
CA LEU A 53 5.63 -13.53 -8.52
C LEU A 53 6.85 -14.08 -9.28
N SER A 54 6.71 -15.18 -10.02
CA SER A 54 7.80 -15.63 -10.89
C SER A 54 8.12 -14.59 -11.96
N HIS A 55 7.11 -14.03 -12.62
CA HIS A 55 7.29 -12.97 -13.61
C HIS A 55 7.92 -11.70 -13.01
N ILE A 56 7.50 -11.30 -11.81
CA ILE A 56 8.10 -10.20 -11.05
C ILE A 56 9.60 -10.44 -10.84
N VAL A 57 9.99 -11.64 -10.40
CA VAL A 57 11.41 -11.98 -10.21
C VAL A 57 12.18 -11.95 -11.52
N ASP A 58 11.60 -12.42 -12.63
CA ASP A 58 12.25 -12.39 -13.94
C ASP A 58 12.45 -10.94 -14.43
N GLN A 59 11.50 -10.04 -14.18
CA GLN A 59 11.63 -8.60 -14.47
C GLN A 59 12.68 -7.93 -13.58
N LEU A 60 12.63 -8.17 -12.27
CA LEU A 60 13.58 -7.62 -11.30
C LEU A 60 15.00 -8.11 -11.55
N SER A 61 15.20 -9.33 -12.08
CA SER A 61 16.54 -9.83 -12.41
C SER A 61 17.31 -8.95 -13.42
N GLN A 62 16.59 -8.13 -14.18
CA GLN A 62 17.14 -7.21 -15.19
C GLN A 62 17.43 -5.81 -14.64
N VAL A 63 17.00 -5.51 -13.40
CA VAL A 63 17.14 -4.18 -12.78
C VAL A 63 18.53 -4.03 -12.16
N SER A 64 19.36 -3.08 -12.61
CA SER A 64 20.75 -2.95 -12.14
C SER A 64 20.96 -1.98 -10.97
N TYR A 65 20.03 -1.04 -10.77
CA TYR A 65 20.21 0.09 -9.83
C TYR A 65 19.81 -0.22 -8.38
N LEU A 66 19.26 -1.41 -8.11
CA LEU A 66 18.87 -1.83 -6.76
C LEU A 66 20.08 -2.35 -5.96
N GLY A 67 20.26 -1.82 -4.74
CA GLY A 67 21.26 -2.28 -3.80
C GLY A 67 20.79 -3.42 -2.89
N GLU A 68 19.48 -3.51 -2.62
CA GLU A 68 18.89 -4.51 -1.74
C GLU A 68 17.44 -4.83 -2.11
N ILE A 69 17.05 -6.11 -2.05
CA ILE A 69 15.65 -6.54 -2.04
C ILE A 69 15.34 -7.22 -0.70
N VAL A 70 14.39 -6.67 0.05
CA VAL A 70 13.90 -7.21 1.31
C VAL A 70 12.57 -7.92 1.05
N ILE A 71 12.52 -9.22 1.30
CA ILE A 71 11.35 -10.05 1.00
C ILE A 71 10.77 -10.51 2.33
N GLY A 72 9.54 -10.17 2.63
CA GLY A 72 8.85 -10.72 3.79
C GLY A 72 8.05 -11.94 3.39
N LEU A 73 8.26 -13.06 4.08
CA LEU A 73 7.61 -14.34 3.79
C LEU A 73 6.74 -14.75 4.98
N ASP A 74 5.43 -14.66 4.78
CA ASP A 74 4.42 -15.14 5.72
C ASP A 74 3.88 -16.51 5.30
N ARG A 75 3.34 -17.23 6.30
CA ARG A 75 2.68 -18.53 6.17
C ARG A 75 3.55 -19.58 5.48
N ALA A 76 4.83 -19.61 5.88
CA ALA A 76 5.79 -20.61 5.43
C ALA A 76 6.26 -21.47 6.60
N ASP A 77 6.38 -22.77 6.39
CA ASP A 77 7.19 -23.65 7.24
C ASP A 77 8.67 -23.64 6.82
N ARG A 78 9.49 -24.51 7.43
CA ARG A 78 10.93 -24.58 7.15
C ARG A 78 11.23 -25.03 5.72
N GLU A 79 10.53 -26.04 5.21
CA GLU A 79 10.77 -26.56 3.86
C GLU A 79 10.35 -25.53 2.81
N GLN A 80 9.22 -24.87 3.06
CA GLN A 80 8.70 -23.76 2.26
C GLN A 80 9.63 -22.55 2.27
N PHE A 81 10.26 -22.22 3.40
CA PHE A 81 11.29 -21.19 3.46
C PHE A 81 12.55 -21.56 2.65
N LEU A 82 13.01 -22.82 2.73
CA LEU A 82 14.13 -23.30 1.92
C LEU A 82 13.81 -23.27 0.42
N TYR A 83 12.57 -23.61 0.05
CA TYR A 83 12.07 -23.44 -1.32
C TYR A 83 12.11 -21.97 -1.74
N ALA A 84 11.65 -21.05 -0.89
CA ALA A 84 11.68 -19.60 -1.16
C ALA A 84 13.11 -19.11 -1.42
N ARG A 85 14.10 -19.55 -0.62
CA ARG A 85 15.52 -19.22 -0.87
C ARG A 85 15.98 -19.66 -2.26
N LYS A 86 15.62 -20.87 -2.67
CA LYS A 86 15.93 -21.35 -4.03
C LYS A 86 15.21 -20.52 -5.10
N PHE A 87 13.94 -20.19 -4.89
CA PHE A 87 13.14 -19.40 -5.81
C PHE A 87 13.72 -18.00 -6.05
N PHE A 88 14.12 -17.31 -4.99
CA PHE A 88 14.68 -15.95 -5.06
C PHE A 88 16.17 -15.90 -5.39
N SER A 89 16.89 -17.04 -5.37
CA SER A 89 18.29 -17.11 -5.82
C SER A 89 18.49 -16.69 -7.29
N ARG A 90 17.41 -16.60 -8.08
CA ARG A 90 17.39 -16.03 -9.44
C ARG A 90 17.72 -14.54 -9.46
N LEU A 91 17.48 -13.81 -8.36
CA LEU A 91 17.78 -12.40 -8.26
C LEU A 91 19.30 -12.21 -8.13
N PRO A 92 19.95 -11.46 -9.03
CA PRO A 92 21.39 -11.23 -8.94
C PRO A 92 21.76 -10.23 -7.83
N HIS A 93 20.76 -9.55 -7.26
CA HIS A 93 20.96 -8.54 -6.24
C HIS A 93 21.11 -9.19 -4.87
N ARG A 94 21.68 -8.45 -3.93
CA ARG A 94 21.60 -8.84 -2.53
C ARG A 94 20.13 -8.85 -2.10
N HIS A 95 19.62 -10.03 -1.75
CA HIS A 95 18.27 -10.17 -1.23
C HIS A 95 18.28 -10.89 0.12
N ARG A 96 17.25 -10.61 0.93
CA ARG A 96 17.05 -11.24 2.25
C ARG A 96 15.60 -11.58 2.45
N ILE A 97 15.35 -12.82 2.82
CA ILE A 97 14.02 -13.33 3.11
C ILE A 97 13.82 -13.30 4.61
N LEU A 98 12.85 -12.51 5.08
CA LEU A 98 12.38 -12.52 6.44
C LEU A 98 11.36 -13.64 6.59
N TRP A 99 11.75 -14.73 7.23
CA TRP A 99 10.82 -15.80 7.58
C TRP A 99 10.01 -15.39 8.80
N ASN A 100 8.91 -14.66 8.59
CA ASN A 100 8.14 -14.04 9.67
C ASN A 100 7.56 -15.08 10.65
N ASP A 101 7.28 -16.28 10.14
CA ASP A 101 6.83 -17.44 10.92
C ASP A 101 7.97 -18.33 11.45
N GLY A 102 9.22 -17.96 11.15
CA GLY A 102 10.41 -18.66 11.58
C GLY A 102 10.68 -18.50 13.08
N PRO A 103 11.41 -19.43 13.70
CA PRO A 103 11.64 -19.44 15.14
C PRO A 103 12.32 -18.17 15.65
N ARG A 104 13.25 -17.59 14.87
CA ARG A 104 14.00 -16.38 15.27
C ARG A 104 13.13 -15.13 15.28
N LEU A 105 12.38 -14.89 14.20
CA LEU A 105 11.49 -13.74 14.12
C LEU A 105 10.27 -13.88 15.05
N LYS A 106 9.76 -15.11 15.27
CA LYS A 106 8.74 -15.36 16.30
C LYS A 106 9.25 -15.02 17.70
N ALA A 107 10.46 -15.47 18.07
CA ALA A 107 11.03 -15.14 19.37
C ALA A 107 11.17 -13.63 19.60
N LEU A 108 11.63 -12.88 18.59
CA LEU A 108 11.67 -11.41 18.65
C LEU A 108 10.26 -10.80 18.74
N SER A 109 9.31 -11.32 17.96
CA SER A 109 7.92 -10.87 17.99
C SER A 109 7.27 -11.08 19.36
N ASP A 110 7.53 -12.22 20.01
CA ASP A 110 6.95 -12.58 21.30
C ASP A 110 7.48 -11.66 22.41
N GLU A 111 8.78 -11.38 22.44
CA GLU A 111 9.39 -10.43 23.38
C GLU A 111 8.83 -9.01 23.20
N LEU A 112 8.67 -8.58 21.95
CA LEU A 112 8.04 -7.29 21.65
C LEU A 112 6.57 -7.27 22.08
N ALA A 113 5.84 -8.38 21.91
CA ALA A 113 4.45 -8.51 22.32
C ALA A 113 4.26 -8.39 23.84
N GLU A 114 5.20 -8.91 24.65
CA GLU A 114 5.19 -8.74 26.12
C GLU A 114 5.19 -7.27 26.56
N LYS A 115 5.68 -6.35 25.72
CA LYS A 115 5.68 -4.89 25.97
C LYS A 115 4.61 -4.15 25.18
N SER A 116 3.70 -4.86 24.51
CA SER A 116 2.74 -4.28 23.55
C SER A 116 3.45 -3.43 22.47
N LEU A 117 4.59 -3.94 21.98
CA LEU A 117 5.45 -3.33 20.98
C LEU A 117 5.49 -4.08 19.63
N ALA A 118 4.80 -5.23 19.54
CA ALA A 118 4.65 -5.99 18.30
C ALA A 118 3.31 -5.71 17.60
N PRO A 119 3.21 -5.90 16.27
CA PRO A 119 1.93 -6.04 15.58
C PRO A 119 1.11 -7.21 16.14
N GLU A 120 -0.12 -6.95 16.58
CA GLU A 120 -1.01 -7.96 17.19
C GLU A 120 -1.64 -8.88 16.14
N GLU A 121 -2.12 -8.31 15.02
CA GLU A 121 -2.80 -9.07 13.97
C GLU A 121 -1.84 -9.57 12.88
N PRO A 122 -2.00 -10.83 12.40
CA PRO A 122 -1.30 -11.30 11.22
C PRO A 122 -1.86 -10.65 9.95
N GLY A 123 -0.98 -10.28 9.02
CA GLY A 123 -1.39 -9.70 7.74
C GLY A 123 -0.29 -8.88 7.06
N LYS A 124 -0.62 -8.30 5.90
CA LYS A 124 0.31 -7.50 5.08
C LYS A 124 0.95 -6.37 5.88
N GLY A 125 0.19 -5.67 6.74
CA GLY A 125 0.73 -4.60 7.59
C GLY A 125 1.86 -5.07 8.53
N ARG A 126 1.68 -6.22 9.19
CA ARG A 126 2.72 -6.85 10.03
C ARG A 126 3.95 -7.24 9.23
N ASN A 127 3.74 -7.84 8.06
CA ASN A 127 4.82 -8.24 7.16
C ASN A 127 5.67 -7.03 6.73
N VAL A 128 5.01 -5.98 6.23
CA VAL A 128 5.65 -4.73 5.84
C VAL A 128 6.37 -4.09 7.01
N TRP A 129 5.81 -4.14 8.22
CA TRP A 129 6.45 -3.60 9.42
C TRP A 129 7.78 -4.27 9.75
N PHE A 130 7.86 -5.61 9.66
CA PHE A 130 9.11 -6.35 9.82
C PHE A 130 10.12 -6.04 8.71
N CYS A 131 9.67 -5.98 7.45
CA CYS A 131 10.51 -5.59 6.32
C CYS A 131 11.11 -4.20 6.51
N VAL A 132 10.31 -3.23 6.93
CA VAL A 132 10.78 -1.87 7.25
C VAL A 132 11.82 -1.88 8.36
N GLY A 133 11.61 -2.68 9.41
CA GLY A 133 12.59 -2.85 10.49
C GLY A 133 13.92 -3.37 9.98
N TYR A 134 13.88 -4.37 9.11
CA TYR A 134 15.09 -4.93 8.51
C TYR A 134 15.76 -3.95 7.55
N THR A 135 15.02 -3.20 6.74
CA THR A 135 15.57 -2.12 5.89
C THR A 135 16.27 -1.05 6.73
N LEU A 136 15.71 -0.66 7.87
CA LEU A 136 16.36 0.26 8.82
C LEU A 136 17.63 -0.35 9.42
N ALA A 137 17.60 -1.64 9.73
CA ALA A 137 18.73 -2.36 10.32
C ALA A 137 19.87 -2.60 9.32
N SER A 138 19.55 -2.86 8.04
CA SER A 138 20.54 -3.11 6.99
C SER A 138 21.35 -1.87 6.63
N ARG A 139 20.73 -0.68 6.74
CA ARG A 139 21.32 0.63 6.38
C ARG A 139 21.90 0.65 4.95
N ARG A 140 21.28 -0.10 4.03
CA ARG A 140 21.73 -0.24 2.63
C ARG A 140 20.96 0.60 1.62
N SER A 141 19.94 1.33 2.07
CA SER A 141 19.07 2.09 1.17
C SER A 141 18.75 3.47 1.74
N ASP A 142 18.90 4.50 0.90
CA ASP A 142 18.46 5.87 1.17
C ASP A 142 17.01 6.08 0.75
N CYS A 143 16.56 5.31 -0.25
CA CYS A 143 15.19 5.26 -0.74
C CYS A 143 14.72 3.81 -0.85
N VAL A 144 13.46 3.54 -0.55
CA VAL A 144 12.87 2.21 -0.67
C VAL A 144 11.53 2.28 -1.39
N ALA A 145 11.30 1.36 -2.32
CA ALA A 145 10.00 1.10 -2.91
C ALA A 145 9.34 -0.12 -2.25
N LEU A 146 8.01 -0.17 -2.27
CA LEU A 146 7.22 -1.34 -1.92
C LEU A 146 6.32 -1.68 -3.10
N HIS A 147 6.31 -2.95 -3.50
CA HIS A 147 5.43 -3.48 -4.54
C HIS A 147 4.72 -4.73 -4.05
N ASP A 148 3.47 -4.91 -4.48
CA ASP A 148 2.72 -6.13 -4.22
C ASP A 148 3.27 -7.32 -5.04
N CYS A 149 3.19 -8.52 -4.46
CA CYS A 149 3.70 -9.76 -5.07
C CYS A 149 2.68 -10.48 -5.95
N ASP A 150 1.49 -9.91 -6.15
CA ASP A 150 0.38 -10.48 -6.91
C ASP A 150 0.11 -9.79 -8.26
N ILE A 151 0.99 -8.87 -8.68
CA ILE A 151 0.88 -8.10 -9.93
C ILE A 151 1.17 -9.01 -11.13
N VAL A 152 0.15 -9.26 -11.95
CA VAL A 152 0.25 -10.15 -13.12
C VAL A 152 0.91 -9.45 -14.30
N THR A 153 0.66 -8.15 -14.46
CA THR A 153 1.19 -7.32 -15.56
C THR A 153 2.44 -6.55 -15.15
N TYR A 154 3.25 -7.11 -14.26
CA TYR A 154 4.40 -6.40 -13.73
C TYR A 154 5.42 -6.07 -14.82
N ASP A 155 5.81 -4.81 -14.91
CA ASP A 155 6.89 -4.35 -15.79
C ASP A 155 7.91 -3.57 -14.96
N ARG A 156 9.21 -3.75 -15.23
CA ARG A 156 10.27 -3.05 -14.48
C ARG A 156 10.17 -1.52 -14.58
N ALA A 157 9.50 -0.98 -15.60
CA ALA A 157 9.16 0.43 -15.71
C ALA A 157 8.33 0.95 -14.54
N MET A 158 7.48 0.11 -13.95
CA MET A 158 6.67 0.48 -12.77
C MET A 158 7.60 0.88 -11.62
N LEU A 159 8.62 0.05 -11.36
CA LEU A 159 9.60 0.31 -10.31
C LEU A 159 10.44 1.54 -10.62
N ALA A 160 10.93 1.64 -11.86
CA ALA A 160 11.75 2.76 -12.28
C ALA A 160 11.01 4.09 -12.09
N ARG A 161 9.76 4.18 -12.55
CA ARG A 161 8.92 5.38 -12.41
C ARG A 161 8.59 5.70 -10.96
N LEU A 162 8.37 4.69 -10.13
CA LEU A 162 8.02 4.88 -8.72
C LEU A 162 9.20 5.43 -7.91
N LEU A 163 10.41 4.89 -8.13
CA LEU A 163 11.62 5.34 -7.44
C LEU A 163 12.14 6.68 -7.96
N TYR A 164 11.91 7.00 -9.24
CA TYR A 164 12.51 8.17 -9.89
C TYR A 164 12.34 9.47 -9.11
N PRO A 165 11.15 9.87 -8.62
CA PRO A 165 10.99 11.15 -7.95
C PRO A 165 11.71 11.24 -6.60
N VAL A 166 11.87 10.12 -5.90
CA VAL A 166 12.50 10.07 -4.57
C VAL A 166 14.01 9.85 -4.66
N ALA A 167 14.48 9.11 -5.68
CA ALA A 167 15.90 8.82 -5.90
C ALA A 167 16.65 9.96 -6.60
N ASN A 168 15.95 10.78 -7.41
CA ASN A 168 16.58 11.88 -8.13
C ASN A 168 17.15 12.93 -7.14
N PRO A 169 18.47 13.19 -7.15
CA PRO A 169 19.11 14.08 -6.18
C PRO A 169 18.75 15.56 -6.36
N HIS A 170 18.20 15.94 -7.51
CA HIS A 170 17.73 17.30 -7.77
C HIS A 170 16.27 17.51 -7.36
N PHE A 171 15.57 16.43 -6.99
CA PHE A 171 14.20 16.49 -6.54
C PHE A 171 14.14 16.44 -5.01
N ASN A 172 13.07 17.03 -4.47
CA ASN A 172 12.91 17.18 -3.03
C ASN A 172 11.66 16.47 -2.50
N TYR A 173 11.37 15.29 -3.07
CA TYR A 173 10.28 14.42 -2.64
C TYR A 173 10.79 13.38 -1.65
N ASP A 174 9.98 13.13 -0.62
CA ASP A 174 10.23 12.06 0.34
C ASP A 174 9.29 10.87 0.17
N PHE A 175 8.16 11.06 -0.52
CA PHE A 175 7.16 10.03 -0.73
C PHE A 175 6.56 10.14 -2.13
N CYS A 176 6.45 9.00 -2.80
CA CYS A 176 5.82 8.87 -4.10
C CYS A 176 4.81 7.72 -4.09
N LYS A 177 3.56 8.00 -4.49
CA LYS A 177 2.50 6.99 -4.64
C LYS A 177 2.34 6.60 -6.11
N GLY A 178 2.27 5.31 -6.41
CA GLY A 178 1.88 4.84 -7.73
C GLY A 178 0.39 5.08 -7.99
N TYR A 179 0.04 5.45 -9.21
CA TYR A 179 -1.33 5.38 -9.70
C TYR A 179 -1.38 4.79 -11.10
N TYR A 180 -2.54 4.23 -11.43
CA TYR A 180 -2.80 3.53 -12.69
C TYR A 180 -4.30 3.36 -12.90
N ALA A 181 -4.69 3.12 -14.14
CA ALA A 181 -6.04 2.69 -14.46
C ALA A 181 -6.17 1.17 -14.26
N ARG A 182 -7.28 0.73 -13.64
CA ARG A 182 -7.58 -0.70 -13.47
C ARG A 182 -8.58 -1.16 -14.52
N VAL A 183 -8.06 -1.64 -15.64
CA VAL A 183 -8.85 -2.18 -16.75
C VAL A 183 -8.30 -3.55 -17.10
N ALA A 184 -9.15 -4.57 -16.99
CA ALA A 184 -8.83 -5.95 -17.36
C ALA A 184 -10.10 -6.64 -17.85
N GLU A 185 -9.96 -7.65 -18.71
CA GLU A 185 -11.10 -8.45 -19.22
C GLU A 185 -12.22 -7.61 -19.85
N GLY A 186 -11.89 -6.45 -20.45
CA GLY A 186 -12.88 -5.58 -21.09
C GLY A 186 -13.86 -4.91 -20.13
N LYS A 187 -13.47 -4.67 -18.86
CA LYS A 187 -14.30 -3.98 -17.84
C LYS A 187 -13.46 -3.06 -16.94
N LEU A 188 -14.13 -2.12 -16.27
CA LEU A 188 -13.55 -1.29 -15.21
C LEU A 188 -13.47 -2.06 -13.89
N ASN A 189 -12.28 -2.17 -13.30
CA ASN A 189 -12.05 -2.80 -11.99
C ASN A 189 -11.84 -1.77 -10.88
N GLY A 190 -11.49 -2.21 -9.66
CA GLY A 190 -11.20 -1.31 -8.54
C GLY A 190 -12.43 -0.74 -7.83
N ARG A 191 -13.48 -1.55 -7.62
CA ARG A 191 -14.74 -1.14 -6.97
C ARG A 191 -14.54 -0.42 -5.63
N VAL A 192 -13.61 -0.87 -4.78
CA VAL A 192 -13.36 -0.21 -3.49
C VAL A 192 -12.86 1.23 -3.69
N GLY A 193 -11.97 1.46 -4.66
CA GLY A 193 -11.54 2.81 -5.01
C GLY A 193 -12.70 3.63 -5.59
N ARG A 194 -13.30 3.14 -6.68
CA ARG A 194 -14.31 3.85 -7.48
C ARG A 194 -15.63 4.10 -6.74
N LEU A 195 -16.14 3.08 -6.05
CA LEU A 195 -17.49 3.07 -5.48
C LEU A 195 -17.49 3.32 -3.97
N LEU A 196 -16.43 2.98 -3.22
CA LEU A 196 -16.35 3.28 -1.79
C LEU A 196 -15.53 4.54 -1.51
N VAL A 197 -14.22 4.51 -1.74
CA VAL A 197 -13.30 5.55 -1.22
C VAL A 197 -13.59 6.92 -1.81
N TYR A 198 -13.69 7.04 -3.14
CA TYR A 198 -13.95 8.34 -3.76
C TYR A 198 -15.31 8.95 -3.35
N PRO A 199 -16.44 8.23 -3.45
CA PRO A 199 -17.72 8.77 -3.01
C PRO A 199 -17.76 9.03 -1.50
N LEU A 200 -17.09 8.21 -0.69
CA LEU A 200 -17.00 8.40 0.75
C LEU A 200 -16.24 9.67 1.11
N LEU A 201 -15.07 9.92 0.52
CA LEU A 201 -14.31 11.16 0.75
C LEU A 201 -15.12 12.40 0.36
N LYS A 202 -15.82 12.36 -0.78
CA LYS A 202 -16.72 13.45 -1.22
C LYS A 202 -17.89 13.65 -0.26
N SER A 203 -18.41 12.57 0.31
CA SER A 203 -19.53 12.62 1.25
C SER A 203 -19.11 13.08 2.64
N LEU A 204 -17.92 12.68 3.10
CA LEU A 204 -17.29 13.20 4.32
C LEU A 204 -17.13 14.71 4.24
N GLN A 205 -16.69 15.26 3.11
CA GLN A 205 -16.60 16.70 2.92
C GLN A 205 -17.96 17.40 2.92
N LYS A 206 -18.99 16.80 2.32
CA LYS A 206 -20.35 17.35 2.35
C LYS A 206 -20.94 17.39 3.77
N VAL A 207 -20.67 16.36 4.57
CA VAL A 207 -21.23 16.21 5.92
C VAL A 207 -20.46 17.01 6.96
N TYR A 208 -19.12 16.97 6.91
CA TYR A 208 -18.26 17.56 7.94
C TYR A 208 -17.54 18.84 7.49
N GLY A 209 -17.72 19.27 6.24
CA GLY A 209 -17.06 20.43 5.66
C GLY A 209 -15.71 20.11 5.01
N ASN A 210 -15.11 21.12 4.39
CA ASN A 210 -13.78 21.01 3.81
C ASN A 210 -12.72 20.96 4.91
N SER A 211 -11.66 20.19 4.66
CA SER A 211 -10.47 20.16 5.51
C SER A 211 -9.25 19.79 4.67
N ASP A 212 -8.09 20.33 5.06
CA ASP A 212 -6.81 20.07 4.40
C ASP A 212 -6.51 18.57 4.28
N TYR A 213 -6.91 17.77 5.28
CA TYR A 213 -6.75 16.32 5.24
C TYR A 213 -7.65 15.65 4.20
N LEU A 214 -8.94 16.02 4.12
CA LEU A 214 -9.84 15.43 3.12
C LEU A 214 -9.47 15.88 1.71
N ASP A 215 -9.05 17.13 1.53
CA ASP A 215 -8.53 17.61 0.25
C ASP A 215 -7.25 16.87 -0.14
N TYR A 216 -6.33 16.65 0.81
CA TYR A 216 -5.13 15.84 0.60
C TYR A 216 -5.47 14.41 0.18
N MET A 217 -6.37 13.72 0.90
CA MET A 217 -6.76 12.35 0.55
C MET A 217 -7.43 12.28 -0.83
N ARG A 218 -8.22 13.28 -1.20
CA ARG A 218 -8.87 13.38 -2.51
C ARG A 218 -7.90 13.72 -3.65
N SER A 219 -6.72 14.26 -3.34
CA SER A 219 -5.73 14.61 -4.37
C SER A 219 -5.06 13.37 -5.00
N TYR A 220 -5.09 12.22 -4.32
CA TYR A 220 -4.58 10.96 -4.89
C TYR A 220 -5.49 10.42 -5.98
N ARG A 221 -4.91 10.05 -7.13
CA ARG A 221 -5.60 9.42 -8.27
C ARG A 221 -5.91 7.94 -8.05
N TYR A 222 -5.19 7.28 -7.14
CA TYR A 222 -5.55 5.95 -6.68
C TYR A 222 -5.00 5.69 -5.27
N PRO A 223 -5.68 6.16 -4.20
CA PRO A 223 -5.15 6.10 -2.84
C PRO A 223 -4.90 4.68 -2.31
N LEU A 224 -5.56 3.68 -2.92
CA LEU A 224 -5.46 2.26 -2.56
C LEU A 224 -4.39 1.48 -3.34
N SER A 225 -3.51 2.14 -4.11
CA SER A 225 -2.37 1.44 -4.72
C SER A 225 -1.47 0.84 -3.63
N GLY A 226 -1.01 -0.41 -3.79
CA GLY A 226 0.00 -1.00 -2.92
C GLY A 226 1.39 -0.39 -3.13
N GLU A 227 1.59 0.24 -4.29
CA GLU A 227 2.87 0.68 -4.82
C GLU A 227 3.21 2.09 -4.32
N PHE A 228 4.24 2.19 -3.50
CA PHE A 228 4.79 3.49 -3.08
C PHE A 228 6.29 3.41 -2.87
N ALA A 229 6.96 4.54 -3.02
CA ALA A 229 8.37 4.70 -2.66
C ALA A 229 8.55 5.85 -1.68
N MET A 230 9.57 5.76 -0.83
CA MET A 230 9.89 6.81 0.12
C MET A 230 11.36 6.85 0.50
N ARG A 231 11.80 7.98 1.06
CA ARG A 231 13.11 8.09 1.71
C ARG A 231 13.11 7.31 3.03
N THR A 232 14.20 6.63 3.32
CA THR A 232 14.32 5.78 4.53
C THR A 232 14.28 6.59 5.82
N THR A 233 14.56 7.90 5.77
CA THR A 233 14.40 8.84 6.88
C THR A 233 12.96 8.91 7.42
N ILE A 234 11.95 8.62 6.60
CA ILE A 234 10.53 8.59 7.04
C ILE A 234 10.21 7.30 7.82
N LEU A 235 10.85 6.18 7.47
CA LEU A 235 10.48 4.85 7.95
C LEU A 235 10.49 4.73 9.47
N ASN A 236 11.45 5.38 10.15
CA ASN A 236 11.60 5.26 11.60
C ASN A 236 10.37 5.78 12.38
N ASN A 237 9.69 6.79 11.83
CA ASN A 237 8.52 7.42 12.45
C ASN A 237 7.19 6.95 11.84
N LEU A 238 7.24 6.21 10.73
CA LEU A 238 6.07 5.68 10.06
C LEU A 238 5.35 4.68 10.98
N ARG A 239 4.06 4.89 11.17
CA ARG A 239 3.19 3.98 11.91
C ARG A 239 2.36 3.18 10.92
N ILE A 240 2.70 1.91 10.77
CA ILE A 240 2.03 1.03 9.80
C ILE A 240 0.74 0.48 10.45
N PRO A 241 -0.44 0.62 9.81
CA PRO A 241 -1.65 -0.07 10.26
C PRO A 241 -1.49 -1.59 10.17
N GLY A 242 -2.06 -2.33 11.12
CA GLY A 242 -2.02 -3.80 11.12
C GLY A 242 -3.01 -4.47 10.14
N ASP A 243 -4.02 -3.73 9.69
CA ASP A 243 -5.19 -4.22 8.95
C ASP A 243 -5.16 -3.88 7.44
N TRP A 244 -6.26 -4.16 6.74
CA TRP A 244 -6.46 -3.82 5.32
C TRP A 244 -6.57 -2.30 5.07
N GLY A 245 -6.46 -1.47 6.11
CA GLY A 245 -6.34 -0.02 6.02
C GLY A 245 -4.91 0.46 5.78
N LEU A 246 -3.95 -0.43 5.52
CA LEU A 246 -2.53 -0.14 5.29
C LEU A 246 -2.32 1.09 4.41
N GLU A 247 -2.88 1.10 3.19
CA GLU A 247 -2.64 2.14 2.20
C GLU A 247 -3.18 3.50 2.70
N ILE A 248 -4.41 3.54 3.22
CA ILE A 248 -5.03 4.77 3.75
C ILE A 248 -4.32 5.28 5.01
N GLY A 249 -3.91 4.37 5.90
CA GLY A 249 -3.22 4.71 7.12
C GLY A 249 -1.79 5.20 6.86
N VAL A 250 -1.07 4.61 5.90
CA VAL A 250 0.22 5.13 5.43
C VAL A 250 0.05 6.54 4.90
N LEU A 251 -0.93 6.80 4.01
CA LEU A 251 -1.18 8.16 3.50
C LEU A 251 -1.48 9.16 4.63
N SER A 252 -2.21 8.71 5.65
CA SER A 252 -2.56 9.53 6.83
C SER A 252 -1.36 9.84 7.73
N GLU A 253 -0.38 8.94 7.80
CA GLU A 253 0.87 9.15 8.53
C GLU A 253 1.85 10.01 7.75
N ILE A 254 1.91 9.85 6.43
CA ILE A 254 2.67 10.75 5.54
C ILE A 254 2.13 12.18 5.66
N TYR A 255 0.82 12.39 5.67
CA TYR A 255 0.21 13.71 5.89
C TYR A 255 0.64 14.34 7.24
N ARG A 256 0.80 13.52 8.28
CA ARG A 256 1.18 13.98 9.62
C ARG A 256 2.66 14.37 9.70
N GLY A 257 3.53 13.65 8.98
CA GLY A 257 4.98 13.75 9.12
C GLY A 257 5.70 14.53 8.02
N THR A 258 5.04 14.74 6.87
CA THR A 258 5.70 15.22 5.65
C THR A 258 4.95 16.40 5.05
N ALA A 259 5.67 17.47 4.71
CA ALA A 259 5.09 18.62 4.02
C ALA A 259 4.56 18.21 2.64
N THR A 260 3.36 18.67 2.27
CA THR A 260 2.68 18.29 1.02
C THR A 260 3.52 18.53 -0.25
N ARG A 261 4.33 19.60 -0.28
CA ARG A 261 5.28 19.89 -1.37
C ARG A 261 6.39 18.84 -1.58
N ARG A 262 6.57 17.93 -0.61
CA ARG A 262 7.54 16.82 -0.65
C ARG A 262 6.85 15.48 -0.96
N ILE A 263 5.57 15.53 -1.31
CA ILE A 263 4.74 14.37 -1.63
C ILE A 263 4.36 14.47 -3.10
N CYS A 264 4.50 13.35 -3.81
CA CYS A 264 4.05 13.24 -5.18
C CYS A 264 3.34 11.90 -5.43
N GLN A 265 2.77 11.79 -6.62
CA GLN A 265 2.29 10.53 -7.18
C GLN A 265 2.71 10.42 -8.65
N VAL A 266 2.82 9.20 -9.16
CA VAL A 266 3.33 8.94 -10.51
C VAL A 266 2.52 7.86 -11.22
N ASP A 267 2.29 8.09 -12.52
CA ASP A 267 1.65 7.14 -13.44
C ASP A 267 2.60 5.98 -13.74
N ILE A 268 2.41 4.85 -13.06
CA ILE A 268 3.35 3.71 -13.16
C ILE A 268 2.96 2.70 -14.24
N ALA A 269 1.70 2.66 -14.68
CA ALA A 269 1.24 1.62 -15.59
C ALA A 269 0.01 2.05 -16.41
N ASP A 270 0.08 1.83 -17.73
CA ASP A 270 -1.05 2.02 -18.65
C ASP A 270 -2.11 0.93 -18.44
N ARG A 271 -1.67 -0.30 -18.13
CA ARG A 271 -2.53 -1.43 -17.75
C ARG A 271 -2.01 -2.03 -16.47
N TYR A 272 -2.89 -2.13 -15.48
CA TYR A 272 -2.58 -2.77 -14.20
C TYR A 272 -3.58 -3.90 -13.92
N ASP A 273 -3.07 -5.11 -13.80
CA ASP A 273 -3.83 -6.29 -13.42
C ASP A 273 -3.10 -7.09 -12.32
N HIS A 274 -3.88 -7.66 -11.41
CA HIS A 274 -3.37 -8.44 -10.29
C HIS A 274 -4.21 -9.70 -10.10
N LYS A 275 -3.72 -10.65 -9.31
CA LYS A 275 -4.45 -11.89 -9.05
C LYS A 275 -5.81 -11.57 -8.44
N HIS A 276 -6.87 -11.72 -9.23
CA HIS A 276 -8.23 -11.61 -8.73
C HIS A 276 -8.47 -12.76 -7.74
N GLN A 277 -8.82 -12.42 -6.49
CA GLN A 277 -9.43 -13.42 -5.63
C GLN A 277 -10.79 -13.79 -6.25
N PRO A 278 -11.06 -15.08 -6.53
CA PRO A 278 -12.37 -15.49 -7.01
C PRO A 278 -13.40 -15.02 -5.99
N MET A 279 -14.42 -14.31 -6.46
CA MET A 279 -15.60 -14.01 -5.64
C MET A 279 -16.14 -15.37 -5.18
N SER A 280 -16.22 -15.60 -3.86
CA SER A 280 -16.90 -16.79 -3.36
C SER A 280 -18.30 -16.79 -3.97
N GLU A 281 -18.68 -17.91 -4.62
CA GLU A 281 -20.00 -18.04 -5.23
C GLU A 281 -21.12 -17.99 -4.17
N ASP A 282 -20.78 -18.26 -2.90
CA ASP A 282 -21.69 -18.27 -1.75
C ASP A 282 -21.69 -16.96 -0.93
N ASP A 283 -20.60 -16.18 -0.98
CA ASP A 283 -20.56 -14.81 -0.46
C ASP A 283 -19.53 -13.95 -1.23
N PRO A 284 -19.97 -13.29 -2.31
CA PRO A 284 -19.12 -12.42 -3.13
C PRO A 284 -18.51 -11.23 -2.36
N ASN A 285 -18.91 -11.03 -1.11
CA ASN A 285 -18.72 -9.80 -0.36
C ASN A 285 -17.88 -9.96 0.91
N ALA A 286 -17.62 -11.17 1.43
CA ALA A 286 -16.93 -11.34 2.72
C ALA A 286 -15.56 -10.62 2.80
N GLY A 287 -14.68 -10.81 1.80
CA GLY A 287 -13.35 -10.17 1.77
C GLY A 287 -13.41 -8.66 1.49
N LEU A 288 -14.31 -8.26 0.57
CA LEU A 288 -14.49 -6.87 0.17
C LEU A 288 -15.12 -6.01 1.27
N GLN A 289 -16.10 -6.57 2.00
CA GLN A 289 -16.74 -5.93 3.15
C GLN A 289 -15.74 -5.66 4.26
N ARG A 290 -14.89 -6.65 4.59
CA ARG A 290 -13.86 -6.48 5.62
C ARG A 290 -12.91 -5.35 5.25
N MET A 291 -12.39 -5.36 4.02
CA MET A 291 -11.53 -4.29 3.51
C MET A 291 -12.24 -2.92 3.57
N ALA A 292 -13.49 -2.85 3.11
CA ALA A 292 -14.28 -1.62 3.14
C ALA A 292 -14.52 -1.09 4.56
N ALA A 293 -14.77 -1.99 5.52
CA ALA A 293 -14.95 -1.64 6.93
C ALA A 293 -13.64 -1.12 7.52
N ASP A 294 -12.51 -1.76 7.26
CA ASP A 294 -11.19 -1.35 7.75
C ASP A 294 -10.79 0.02 7.19
N ILE A 295 -10.96 0.26 5.89
CA ILE A 295 -10.76 1.57 5.26
C ILE A 295 -11.65 2.64 5.89
N THR A 296 -12.93 2.35 6.08
CA THR A 296 -13.89 3.31 6.64
C THR A 296 -13.57 3.66 8.09
N LYS A 297 -13.25 2.65 8.91
CA LYS A 297 -12.77 2.85 10.29
C LYS A 297 -11.48 3.68 10.33
N ALA A 298 -10.53 3.43 9.43
CA ALA A 298 -9.28 4.20 9.34
C ALA A 298 -9.54 5.69 9.08
N LEU A 299 -10.46 6.02 8.15
CA LEU A 299 -10.87 7.39 7.88
C LEU A 299 -11.54 8.04 9.10
N TYR A 300 -12.48 7.36 9.77
CA TYR A 300 -13.15 7.88 10.96
C TYR A 300 -12.17 8.15 12.10
N ARG A 301 -11.29 7.18 12.40
CA ARG A 301 -10.24 7.34 13.41
C ARG A 301 -9.37 8.56 13.10
N LYS A 302 -8.94 8.72 11.84
CA LYS A 302 -8.09 9.86 11.46
C LYS A 302 -8.82 11.20 11.60
N LEU A 303 -10.07 11.28 11.17
CA LEU A 303 -10.89 12.49 11.32
C LEU A 303 -11.12 12.83 12.80
N ALA A 304 -11.37 11.84 13.65
CA ALA A 304 -11.51 12.05 15.09
C ALA A 304 -10.20 12.52 15.74
N ILE A 305 -9.05 11.98 15.34
CA ILE A 305 -7.72 12.46 15.78
C ILE A 305 -7.51 13.94 15.39
N LEU A 306 -8.07 14.37 14.25
CA LEU A 306 -8.03 15.76 13.79
C LEU A 306 -9.11 16.65 14.44
N GLY A 307 -9.88 16.12 15.40
CA GLY A 307 -10.90 16.87 16.14
C GLY A 307 -12.25 17.00 15.44
N VAL A 308 -12.49 16.23 14.36
CA VAL A 308 -13.81 16.19 13.72
C VAL A 308 -14.79 15.46 14.63
N ASN A 309 -15.91 16.12 14.94
CA ASN A 309 -16.94 15.55 15.78
C ASN A 309 -17.78 14.53 15.00
N ILE A 310 -17.45 13.25 15.16
CA ILE A 310 -18.17 12.13 14.56
C ILE A 310 -19.07 11.52 15.63
N THR A 311 -20.38 11.59 15.41
CA THR A 311 -21.38 10.99 16.33
C THR A 311 -22.09 9.83 15.67
N THR A 312 -22.75 9.00 16.48
CA THR A 312 -23.56 7.88 16.00
C THR A 312 -24.65 8.32 15.02
N ASP A 313 -25.26 9.48 15.26
CA ASP A 313 -26.29 10.04 14.36
C ASP A 313 -25.69 10.52 13.02
N SER A 314 -24.43 10.99 13.04
CA SER A 314 -23.73 11.41 11.82
C SER A 314 -23.56 10.28 10.81
N PHE A 315 -23.48 9.02 11.24
CA PHE A 315 -23.34 7.88 10.32
C PHE A 315 -24.57 7.68 9.44
N ARG A 316 -25.78 7.94 9.95
CA ARG A 316 -27.01 7.85 9.14
C ARG A 316 -27.03 8.91 8.04
N VAL A 317 -26.62 10.13 8.37
CA VAL A 317 -26.50 11.24 7.42
C VAL A 317 -25.42 10.94 6.39
N LEU A 318 -24.26 10.44 6.84
CA LEU A 318 -23.16 10.06 5.97
C LEU A 318 -23.53 8.92 5.03
N ARG A 319 -24.22 7.88 5.51
CA ARG A 319 -24.74 6.77 4.69
C ARG A 319 -25.63 7.29 3.57
N ALA A 320 -26.62 8.13 3.88
CA ALA A 320 -27.53 8.69 2.89
C ALA A 320 -26.79 9.57 1.86
N THR A 321 -25.87 10.40 2.33
CA THR A 321 -25.06 11.30 1.48
C THR A 321 -24.12 10.50 0.56
N TYR A 322 -23.48 9.46 1.11
CA TYR A 322 -22.65 8.51 0.37
C TYR A 322 -23.45 7.80 -0.70
N TYR A 323 -24.58 7.20 -0.33
CA TYR A 323 -25.39 6.40 -1.24
C TYR A 323 -25.78 7.23 -2.47
N ARG A 324 -26.31 8.45 -2.25
CA ARG A 324 -26.64 9.35 -3.37
C ARG A 324 -25.42 9.74 -4.20
N THR A 325 -24.31 10.11 -3.55
CA THR A 325 -23.08 10.54 -4.22
C THR A 325 -22.47 9.41 -5.05
N ALA A 326 -22.53 8.17 -4.57
CA ALA A 326 -22.01 6.99 -5.27
C ALA A 326 -22.89 6.64 -6.48
N LEU A 327 -24.23 6.67 -6.35
CA LEU A 327 -25.15 6.47 -7.48
C LEU A 327 -24.94 7.50 -8.59
N ASP A 328 -24.78 8.78 -8.25
CA ASP A 328 -24.49 9.83 -9.25
C ASP A 328 -23.15 9.57 -9.99
N MET A 329 -22.19 8.91 -9.34
CA MET A 329 -20.90 8.56 -9.96
C MET A 329 -20.96 7.28 -10.81
N ILE A 330 -21.90 6.37 -10.55
CA ILE A 330 -22.11 5.17 -11.38
C ILE A 330 -22.42 5.59 -12.82
N ASP A 331 -23.27 6.60 -13.03
CA ASP A 331 -23.60 7.08 -14.37
C ASP A 331 -22.33 7.54 -15.12
N ALA A 332 -21.44 8.26 -14.44
CA ALA A 332 -20.17 8.70 -15.04
C ALA A 332 -19.25 7.52 -15.40
N PHE A 333 -19.12 6.52 -14.51
CA PHE A 333 -18.34 5.32 -14.79
C PHE A 333 -18.94 4.46 -15.91
N GLU A 334 -20.27 4.37 -16.00
CA GLU A 334 -20.96 3.67 -17.07
C GLU A 334 -20.71 4.34 -18.42
N HIS A 335 -20.84 5.67 -18.49
CA HIS A 335 -20.57 6.42 -19.71
C HIS A 335 -19.10 6.33 -20.14
N ASP A 336 -18.17 6.42 -19.19
CA ASP A 336 -16.73 6.28 -19.45
C ASP A 336 -16.40 4.85 -19.94
N ALA A 337 -16.95 3.83 -19.29
CA ALA A 337 -16.80 2.44 -19.73
C ALA A 337 -17.31 2.26 -21.17
N ARG A 338 -18.54 2.71 -21.46
CA ARG A 338 -19.14 2.60 -22.79
C ARG A 338 -18.35 3.37 -23.85
N MET A 339 -17.88 4.57 -23.54
CA MET A 339 -17.05 5.37 -24.45
C MET A 339 -15.74 4.67 -24.81
N ASN A 340 -15.16 3.93 -23.86
CA ASN A 340 -13.94 3.16 -24.05
C ASN A 340 -14.19 1.71 -24.55
N GLY A 341 -15.42 1.37 -24.94
CA GLY A 341 -15.78 0.04 -25.45
C GLY A 341 -15.73 -1.06 -24.39
N LEU A 342 -15.81 -0.71 -23.11
CA LEU A 342 -15.81 -1.64 -21.99
C LEU A 342 -17.25 -2.05 -21.61
N SER A 343 -17.37 -3.29 -21.16
CA SER A 343 -18.58 -3.80 -20.54
C SER A 343 -18.80 -3.18 -19.15
N PHE A 344 -20.06 -2.93 -18.81
CA PHE A 344 -20.46 -2.35 -17.53
C PHE A 344 -21.75 -3.01 -17.05
N ASP A 345 -21.72 -3.62 -15.86
CA ASP A 345 -22.87 -4.27 -15.24
C ASP A 345 -23.43 -3.36 -14.14
N ARG A 346 -24.39 -2.51 -14.51
CA ARG A 346 -24.96 -1.51 -13.62
C ARG A 346 -25.56 -2.12 -12.36
N HIS A 347 -26.25 -3.24 -12.49
CA HIS A 347 -26.87 -3.92 -11.35
C HIS A 347 -25.80 -4.35 -10.32
N LYS A 348 -24.70 -4.96 -10.76
CA LYS A 348 -23.61 -5.34 -9.85
C LYS A 348 -22.93 -4.15 -9.19
N GLU A 349 -22.75 -3.04 -9.91
CA GLU A 349 -22.11 -1.84 -9.34
C GLU A 349 -23.04 -1.15 -8.32
N GLU A 350 -24.35 -1.08 -8.58
CA GLU A 350 -25.35 -0.57 -7.61
C GLU A 350 -25.46 -1.46 -6.36
N SER A 351 -25.50 -2.79 -6.53
CA SER A 351 -25.49 -3.74 -5.41
C SER A 351 -24.23 -3.61 -4.54
N ALA A 352 -23.08 -3.30 -5.15
CA ALA A 352 -21.85 -3.02 -4.39
C ALA A 352 -21.95 -1.70 -3.60
N VAL A 353 -22.59 -0.67 -4.15
CA VAL A 353 -22.84 0.60 -3.45
C VAL A 353 -23.81 0.42 -2.28
N GLU A 354 -24.85 -0.38 -2.43
CA GLU A 354 -25.77 -0.73 -1.33
C GLU A 354 -25.01 -1.39 -0.18
N LEU A 355 -24.20 -2.39 -0.50
CA LEU A 355 -23.35 -3.05 0.47
C LEU A 355 -22.41 -2.08 1.20
N PHE A 356 -21.71 -1.23 0.45
CA PHE A 356 -20.78 -0.26 1.04
C PHE A 356 -21.50 0.78 1.91
N SER A 357 -22.74 1.14 1.56
CA SER A 357 -23.60 2.02 2.38
C SER A 357 -23.86 1.41 3.75
N ASP A 358 -24.11 0.10 3.81
CA ASP A 358 -24.32 -0.62 5.07
C ASP A 358 -23.01 -0.77 5.85
N VAL A 359 -21.90 -1.06 5.16
CA VAL A 359 -20.55 -1.10 5.77
C VAL A 359 -20.18 0.23 6.43
N ILE A 360 -20.51 1.36 5.82
CA ILE A 360 -20.24 2.70 6.38
C ILE A 360 -20.89 2.87 7.76
N THR A 361 -22.13 2.40 7.90
CA THR A 361 -22.87 2.49 9.17
C THR A 361 -22.34 1.48 10.19
N PHE A 362 -22.12 0.24 9.75
CA PHE A 362 -21.54 -0.80 10.59
C PHE A 362 -20.17 -0.40 11.15
N ALA A 363 -19.27 0.10 10.29
CA ALA A 363 -17.95 0.59 10.67
C ALA A 363 -18.03 1.77 11.65
N GLY A 364 -19.03 2.64 11.49
CA GLY A 364 -19.27 3.76 12.39
C GLY A 364 -19.68 3.32 13.79
N HIS A 365 -20.62 2.37 13.88
CA HIS A 365 -21.02 1.77 15.15
C HIS A 365 -19.85 1.03 15.81
N ALA A 366 -19.16 0.16 15.06
CA ALA A 366 -17.99 -0.56 15.56
C ALA A 366 -16.88 0.39 16.06
N TYR A 367 -16.66 1.53 15.38
CA TYR A 367 -15.75 2.57 15.83
C TYR A 367 -16.19 3.21 17.16
N SER A 368 -17.51 3.43 17.33
CA SER A 368 -18.06 4.08 18.52
C SER A 368 -18.06 3.17 19.75
N ASP A 369 -18.24 1.86 19.53
CA ASP A 369 -18.35 0.86 20.60
C ASP A 369 -16.98 0.48 21.21
N VAL A 370 -15.88 0.68 20.46
CA VAL A 370 -14.53 0.32 20.92
C VAL A 370 -13.82 1.53 21.53
N LEU A 371 -13.76 1.58 22.86
CA LEU A 371 -12.93 2.53 23.61
C LEU A 371 -11.48 2.03 23.69
N GLY A 372 -10.53 2.81 23.15
CA GLY A 372 -9.10 2.65 23.44
C GLY A 372 -8.30 1.71 22.53
N ASP A 373 -8.82 1.36 21.36
CA ASP A 373 -8.07 0.59 20.36
C ASP A 373 -6.78 1.32 19.93
N LYS A 374 -5.68 0.58 19.73
CA LYS A 374 -4.40 1.11 19.25
C LYS A 374 -4.28 0.74 17.76
N PRO A 375 -4.79 1.56 16.83
CA PRO A 375 -4.94 1.17 15.43
C PRO A 375 -3.61 1.07 14.66
N PHE A 376 -2.52 1.51 15.29
CA PHE A 376 -1.22 1.58 14.66
C PHE A 376 -0.26 0.64 15.34
N VAL A 377 0.47 -0.12 14.53
CA VAL A 377 1.68 -0.78 15.00
C VAL A 377 2.65 0.31 15.50
N PRO A 378 3.30 0.10 16.66
CA PRO A 378 4.35 0.97 17.17
C PRO A 378 5.39 1.31 16.10
N SER A 379 5.78 2.58 16.01
CA SER A 379 6.85 2.97 15.10
C SER A 379 8.18 2.37 15.56
N TRP A 380 9.10 2.14 14.62
CA TRP A 380 10.43 1.61 14.93
C TRP A 380 11.23 2.53 15.87
N ASN A 381 10.95 3.84 15.88
CA ASN A 381 11.50 4.76 16.86
C ASN A 381 11.06 4.42 18.29
N ARG A 382 9.76 4.12 18.49
CA ARG A 382 9.24 3.69 19.79
C ARG A 382 9.81 2.34 20.21
N VAL A 383 9.96 1.41 19.26
CA VAL A 383 10.53 0.08 19.54
C VAL A 383 12.00 0.19 19.96
N GLN A 384 12.82 0.95 19.23
CA GLN A 384 14.22 1.20 19.58
C GLN A 384 14.38 1.91 20.93
N SER A 385 13.47 2.82 21.28
CA SER A 385 13.50 3.47 22.60
C SER A 385 13.30 2.49 23.76
N ALA A 386 12.57 1.39 23.54
CA ALA A 386 12.37 0.35 24.55
C ALA A 386 13.42 -0.77 24.49
N PHE A 387 13.91 -1.06 23.28
CA PHE A 387 14.91 -2.09 22.98
C PHE A 387 16.00 -1.50 22.08
N PRO A 388 17.05 -0.85 22.64
CA PRO A 388 18.04 -0.11 21.84
C PRO A 388 18.82 -0.96 20.83
N ASP A 389 18.97 -2.26 21.07
CA ASP A 389 19.70 -3.22 20.22
C ASP A 389 18.78 -4.01 19.27
N ILE A 390 17.46 -3.72 19.24
CA ILE A 390 16.49 -4.52 18.49
C ILE A 390 16.77 -4.61 17.00
N LEU A 391 17.28 -3.54 16.38
CA LEU A 391 17.60 -3.55 14.95
C LEU A 391 18.80 -4.46 14.68
N GLU A 392 19.82 -4.45 15.55
CA GLU A 392 20.98 -5.34 15.41
C GLU A 392 20.57 -6.81 15.57
N ARG A 393 19.69 -7.09 16.56
CA ARG A 393 19.13 -8.42 16.79
C ARG A 393 18.26 -8.90 15.63
N LEU A 394 17.42 -8.03 15.09
CA LEU A 394 16.61 -8.31 13.90
C LEU A 394 17.49 -8.60 12.69
N TYR A 395 18.53 -7.79 12.46
CA TYR A 395 19.49 -8.03 11.39
C TYR A 395 20.17 -9.39 11.54
N ALA A 396 20.70 -9.68 12.73
CA ALA A 396 21.37 -10.95 13.02
C ALA A 396 20.43 -12.17 12.85
N ALA A 397 19.18 -12.06 13.31
CA ALA A 397 18.18 -13.12 13.15
C ALA A 397 17.93 -13.46 11.68
N VAL A 398 17.68 -12.43 10.86
CA VAL A 398 17.43 -12.61 9.42
C VAL A 398 18.68 -13.11 8.69
N GLU A 399 19.87 -12.57 8.99
CA GLU A 399 21.11 -13.06 8.40
C GLU A 399 21.37 -14.54 8.75
N ALA A 400 21.13 -14.95 9.99
CA ALA A 400 21.29 -16.34 10.42
C ALA A 400 20.34 -17.29 9.65
N ASP A 401 19.06 -16.94 9.54
CA ASP A 401 18.09 -17.74 8.77
C ASP A 401 18.49 -17.86 7.29
N ASN A 402 19.08 -16.80 6.71
CA ASN A 402 19.52 -16.81 5.31
C ASN A 402 20.89 -17.50 5.09
N GLN A 403 21.64 -17.79 6.15
CA GLN A 403 22.93 -18.49 6.11
C GLN A 403 22.83 -19.98 6.43
N GLU A 404 21.88 -20.39 7.27
CA GLU A 404 21.65 -21.81 7.60
C GLU A 404 21.27 -22.60 6.35
N MET A 405 22.02 -23.67 6.05
CA MET A 405 21.75 -24.59 4.94
C MET A 405 20.66 -25.58 5.30
#